data_AF-A0A258KKU3-F1
#
_entry.id   AF-A0A258KKU3-F1
#
_cell.length_a   1.000
_cell.length_b   1.000
_cell.length_c   1.000
_cell.angle_alpha   90.00
_cell.angle_beta   90.00
_cell.angle_gamma   90.00
#
_symmetry.space_group_name_H-M   'P 1'
#
loop_
_entity.id
_entity.type
_entity.pdbx_description
1 polymer ?
#
loop_
_entity_poly.entity_id
_entity_poly.type
_entity_poly.pdbx_seq_one_letter_code
_entity_poly.pdbx_strand_id
1 'polypeptide(L)'
;QYGGFYTKEKIQNLRNNCNKYDWAKELKNSVINNAKNFANKSDDEIWSLVPGQNTPRGIDVTLDRIAKGPKVLGCLKCGLDVLKFGNYPYEPEFEDKPWKLTCPSCKSVFPTNDFGKFYASALDERGQFDVTKGDKSLLFNTAHPDPSDPLHKYGVDDGYGYIDQNGRAHRFIGYYVWKKWDYISKGLADLAEAYLYTGDKMYARKAAIILDRIADVYPEMDWKPYADKGWYHSDGGRNMGKIHGSIWETQIITSFADSYDKIISGTVDNNELYSFLKKQSEKYKIGTKGTRALLMQNIDDGLLRTAYKAVL
;
A
#
# COMPACT_ATOMS: atom_id res chain seq x y z
N GLN A 1 -10.33 -13.16 23.91
CA GLN A 1 -9.36 -12.09 24.23
C GLN A 1 -9.77 -10.84 23.45
N TYR A 2 -9.63 -9.65 24.03
CA TYR A 2 -10.01 -8.36 23.43
C TYR A 2 -8.80 -7.43 23.40
N GLY A 3 -8.91 -6.31 22.68
CA GLY A 3 -7.88 -5.28 22.67
C GLY A 3 -7.75 -4.53 23.99
N GLY A 4 -6.68 -3.76 24.10
CA GLY A 4 -6.41 -2.88 25.24
C GLY A 4 -7.31 -1.65 25.24
N PHE A 5 -7.61 -1.09 24.06
CA PHE A 5 -8.52 0.07 23.94
C PHE A 5 -9.96 -0.37 23.65
N TYR A 6 -10.15 -1.31 22.72
CA TYR A 6 -11.46 -1.88 22.35
C TYR A 6 -11.79 -3.11 23.21
N THR A 7 -12.20 -2.82 24.44
CA THR A 7 -12.60 -3.84 25.43
C THR A 7 -13.91 -4.53 25.05
N LYS A 8 -14.16 -5.71 25.65
CA LYS A 8 -15.43 -6.45 25.52
C LYS A 8 -16.65 -5.56 25.73
N GLU A 9 -16.62 -4.77 26.81
CA GLU A 9 -17.71 -3.89 27.21
C GLU A 9 -17.97 -2.80 26.17
N LYS A 10 -16.92 -2.10 25.72
CA LYS A 10 -17.05 -1.06 24.68
C LYS A 10 -17.65 -1.61 23.39
N ILE A 11 -17.18 -2.77 22.94
CA ILE A 11 -17.70 -3.42 21.73
C ILE A 11 -19.17 -3.83 21.91
N GLN A 12 -19.51 -4.42 23.07
CA GLN A 12 -20.89 -4.80 23.35
C GLN A 12 -21.81 -3.57 23.39
N ASN A 13 -21.38 -2.48 24.03
CA ASN A 13 -22.14 -1.23 24.09
C ASN A 13 -22.34 -0.63 22.69
N LEU A 14 -21.29 -0.62 21.86
CA LEU A 14 -21.37 -0.17 20.48
C LEU A 14 -22.42 -0.96 19.68
N ARG A 15 -22.40 -2.30 19.77
CA ARG A 15 -23.36 -3.16 19.05
C ARG A 15 -24.77 -3.04 19.61
N ASN A 16 -24.92 -2.91 20.92
CA ASN A 16 -26.22 -2.66 21.56
C ASN A 16 -26.81 -1.32 21.10
N ASN A 17 -25.98 -0.28 20.98
CA ASN A 17 -26.41 1.03 20.47
C ASN A 17 -26.88 0.92 19.02
N CYS A 18 -26.20 0.12 18.18
CA CYS A 18 -26.65 -0.15 16.82
C CYS A 18 -28.03 -0.84 16.75
N ASN A 19 -28.44 -1.58 17.78
CA ASN A 19 -29.79 -2.16 17.82
C ASN A 19 -30.83 -1.15 18.32
N LYS A 20 -30.42 -0.21 19.17
CA LYS A 20 -31.31 0.70 19.89
C LYS A 20 -31.57 2.03 19.17
N TYR A 21 -30.56 2.61 18.52
CA TYR A 21 -30.64 3.97 17.98
C TYR A 21 -30.46 3.99 16.46
N ASP A 22 -31.28 4.77 15.77
CA ASP A 22 -31.28 4.82 14.31
C ASP A 22 -29.99 5.44 13.74
N TRP A 23 -29.46 6.49 14.37
CA TRP A 23 -28.15 7.05 14.00
C TRP A 23 -27.02 6.01 14.09
N ALA A 24 -27.09 5.08 15.04
CA ALA A 24 -26.08 4.04 15.20
C ALA A 24 -26.24 2.93 14.15
N LYS A 25 -27.48 2.63 13.73
CA LYS A 25 -27.76 1.75 12.57
C LYS A 25 -27.19 2.35 11.29
N GLU A 26 -27.38 3.65 11.08
CA GLU A 26 -26.85 4.36 9.92
C GLU A 26 -25.32 4.33 9.90
N LEU A 27 -24.66 4.55 11.03
CA LEU A 27 -23.20 4.39 11.14
C LEU A 27 -22.76 2.96 10.82
N LYS A 28 -23.44 1.94 11.35
CA LYS A 28 -23.17 0.53 11.01
C LYS A 28 -23.28 0.28 9.50
N ASN A 29 -24.32 0.80 8.85
CA ASN A 29 -24.50 0.63 7.41
C ASN A 29 -23.41 1.36 6.62
N SER A 30 -22.99 2.55 7.07
CA SER A 30 -21.90 3.31 6.46
C SER A 30 -20.57 2.56 6.51
N VAL A 31 -20.17 2.01 7.67
CA VAL A 31 -18.91 1.27 7.78
C VAL A 31 -18.93 -0.02 6.95
N ILE A 32 -20.08 -0.71 6.84
CA ILE A 32 -20.24 -1.87 5.96
C ILE A 32 -20.03 -1.46 4.50
N ASN A 33 -20.63 -0.33 4.07
CA ASN A 33 -20.47 0.18 2.72
C ASN A 33 -19.03 0.59 2.41
N ASN A 34 -18.34 1.24 3.36
CA ASN A 34 -16.94 1.62 3.19
C ASN A 34 -16.04 0.38 3.01
N ALA A 35 -16.27 -0.67 3.80
CA ALA A 35 -15.51 -1.91 3.72
C ALA A 35 -15.81 -2.75 2.47
N LYS A 36 -16.89 -2.46 1.74
CA LYS A 36 -17.42 -3.32 0.65
C LYS A 36 -16.38 -3.66 -0.40
N ASN A 37 -15.56 -2.68 -0.82
CA ASN A 37 -14.55 -2.91 -1.83
C ASN A 37 -13.52 -3.97 -1.41
N PHE A 38 -12.99 -3.87 -0.19
CA PHE A 38 -12.03 -4.84 0.34
C PHE A 38 -12.68 -6.16 0.76
N ALA A 39 -13.90 -6.10 1.30
CA ALA A 39 -14.66 -7.29 1.68
C ALA A 39 -14.96 -8.21 0.48
N ASN A 40 -15.15 -7.64 -0.71
CA ASN A 40 -15.44 -8.39 -1.92
C ASN A 40 -14.20 -9.03 -2.57
N LYS A 41 -12.98 -8.58 -2.22
CA LYS A 41 -11.75 -9.19 -2.71
C LYS A 41 -11.53 -10.56 -2.08
N SER A 42 -10.97 -11.50 -2.82
CA SER A 42 -10.49 -12.78 -2.27
C SER A 42 -9.37 -12.56 -1.23
N ASP A 43 -9.13 -13.56 -0.39
CA ASP A 43 -8.04 -13.48 0.61
C ASP A 43 -6.66 -13.41 -0.07
N ASP A 44 -6.48 -14.06 -1.23
CA ASP A 44 -5.28 -13.94 -2.06
C ASP A 44 -5.09 -12.51 -2.60
N GLU A 45 -6.16 -11.87 -3.12
CA GLU A 45 -6.10 -10.48 -3.56
C GLU A 45 -5.74 -9.54 -2.40
N ILE A 46 -6.34 -9.73 -1.22
CA ILE A 46 -6.05 -8.94 -0.01
C ILE A 46 -4.58 -9.09 0.40
N TRP A 47 -4.06 -10.33 0.41
CA TRP A 47 -2.66 -10.59 0.74
C TRP A 47 -1.70 -9.94 -0.27
N SER A 48 -2.00 -10.01 -1.56
CA SER A 48 -1.19 -9.45 -2.64
C SER A 48 -1.22 -7.92 -2.75
N LEU A 49 -2.05 -7.24 -1.96
CA LEU A 49 -2.06 -5.77 -1.94
C LEU A 49 -0.72 -5.20 -1.46
N VAL A 50 -0.13 -5.79 -0.41
CA VAL A 50 0.98 -5.20 0.33
C VAL A 50 2.30 -5.32 -0.45
N PRO A 51 2.87 -4.20 -0.92
CA PRO A 51 4.15 -4.21 -1.63
C PRO A 51 5.33 -4.32 -0.64
N GLY A 52 6.43 -4.95 -1.08
CA GLY A 52 7.67 -5.04 -0.30
C GLY A 52 8.61 -3.85 -0.50
N GLN A 53 9.72 -3.83 0.25
CA GLN A 53 10.70 -2.73 0.25
C GLN A 53 11.15 -2.32 -1.15
N ASN A 54 11.45 -3.30 -2.01
CA ASN A 54 11.97 -3.07 -3.35
C ASN A 54 10.95 -2.51 -4.33
N THR A 55 9.65 -2.47 -3.98
CA THR A 55 8.66 -1.71 -4.76
C THR A 55 8.79 -0.25 -4.36
N PRO A 56 9.37 0.60 -5.22
CA PRO A 56 9.76 1.95 -4.83
C PRO A 56 8.54 2.82 -4.57
N ARG A 57 8.69 3.83 -3.72
CA ARG A 57 7.63 4.76 -3.32
C ARG A 57 8.18 6.17 -3.18
N GLY A 58 7.39 7.21 -3.48
CA GLY A 58 7.83 8.60 -3.32
C GLY A 58 6.68 9.58 -3.58
N ILE A 59 6.64 10.71 -2.87
CA ILE A 59 5.45 11.58 -2.85
C ILE A 59 5.35 12.55 -4.05
N ASP A 60 6.29 12.46 -4.99
CA ASP A 60 6.29 13.27 -6.21
C ASP A 60 6.87 12.48 -7.38
N VAL A 61 6.23 12.62 -8.55
CA VAL A 61 6.62 11.95 -9.79
C VAL A 61 7.98 12.45 -10.32
N THR A 62 8.32 13.74 -10.17
CA THR A 62 9.49 14.35 -10.82
C THR A 62 10.41 15.16 -9.90
N LEU A 63 10.00 15.44 -8.65
CA LEU A 63 10.81 16.18 -7.69
C LEU A 63 12.12 15.45 -7.40
N ASP A 64 13.23 16.06 -7.77
CA ASP A 64 14.57 15.60 -7.49
C ASP A 64 15.31 16.64 -6.63
N ARG A 65 15.62 16.26 -5.38
CA ARG A 65 16.29 17.13 -4.41
C ARG A 65 17.74 17.43 -4.77
N ILE A 66 18.42 16.57 -5.51
CA ILE A 66 19.84 16.73 -5.86
C ILE A 66 20.05 17.32 -7.26
N ALA A 67 18.99 17.48 -8.06
CA ALA A 67 19.07 18.15 -9.36
C ALA A 67 19.64 19.58 -9.25
N LYS A 68 20.56 19.95 -10.15
CA LYS A 68 21.11 21.33 -10.21
C LYS A 68 20.14 22.36 -10.79
N GLY A 69 19.20 21.92 -11.62
CA GLY A 69 18.17 22.75 -12.26
C GLY A 69 16.84 22.79 -11.48
N PRO A 70 15.70 23.01 -12.17
CA PRO A 70 14.38 22.99 -11.54
C PRO A 70 14.16 21.69 -10.77
N LYS A 71 13.75 21.76 -9.51
CA LYS A 71 13.56 20.55 -8.70
C LYS A 71 12.40 19.70 -9.23
N VAL A 72 11.37 20.33 -9.76
CA VAL A 72 10.14 19.70 -10.29
C VAL A 72 10.03 19.94 -11.79
N LEU A 73 9.59 18.94 -12.54
CA LEU A 73 9.33 18.99 -13.98
C LEU A 73 7.83 19.00 -14.31
N GLY A 74 7.01 18.39 -13.45
CA GLY A 74 5.59 18.21 -13.67
C GLY A 74 5.28 17.01 -14.55
N CYS A 75 4.15 17.02 -15.25
CA CYS A 75 3.72 15.91 -16.09
C CYS A 75 4.59 15.80 -17.35
N LEU A 76 4.92 14.58 -17.78
CA LEU A 76 5.70 14.32 -18.99
C LEU A 76 5.12 14.95 -20.27
N LYS A 77 3.80 15.24 -20.32
CA LYS A 77 3.16 15.87 -21.49
C LYS A 77 2.87 17.36 -21.33
N CYS A 78 2.29 17.79 -20.20
CA CYS A 78 1.89 19.19 -20.00
C CYS A 78 2.77 19.97 -19.01
N GLY A 79 3.91 19.39 -18.59
CA GLY A 79 4.84 20.01 -17.67
C GLY A 79 4.17 20.47 -16.38
N LEU A 80 4.47 21.72 -15.99
CA LEU A 80 4.03 22.31 -14.72
C LEU A 80 2.53 22.59 -14.62
N ASP A 81 1.76 22.48 -15.71
CA ASP A 81 0.30 22.67 -15.66
C ASP A 81 -0.40 21.69 -14.71
N VAL A 82 0.21 20.53 -14.44
CA VAL A 82 -0.30 19.56 -13.46
C VAL A 82 -0.34 20.11 -12.04
N LEU A 83 0.53 21.07 -11.71
CA LEU A 83 0.65 21.64 -10.35
C LEU A 83 -0.54 22.52 -9.96
N LYS A 84 -1.39 22.92 -10.92
CA LYS A 84 -2.65 23.63 -10.65
C LYS A 84 -3.64 22.79 -9.82
N PHE A 85 -3.40 21.48 -9.72
CA PHE A 85 -4.23 20.51 -8.98
C PHE A 85 -3.65 20.16 -7.60
N GLY A 86 -2.69 20.95 -7.09
CA GLY A 86 -2.12 20.81 -5.75
C GLY A 86 -0.79 20.05 -5.72
N ASN A 87 -0.26 19.85 -4.51
CA ASN A 87 1.04 19.22 -4.27
C ASN A 87 1.09 17.74 -4.65
N TYR A 88 -0.05 17.06 -4.61
CA TYR A 88 -0.21 15.64 -4.88
C TYR A 88 -1.30 15.45 -5.95
N PRO A 89 -1.04 15.86 -7.19
CA PRO A 89 -2.12 16.10 -8.16
C PRO A 89 -2.72 14.82 -8.77
N TYR A 90 -2.10 13.66 -8.58
CA TYR A 90 -2.59 12.40 -9.17
C TYR A 90 -3.38 11.61 -8.12
N GLU A 91 -4.60 11.20 -8.45
CA GLU A 91 -5.39 10.27 -7.65
C GLU A 91 -5.54 8.94 -8.43
N PRO A 92 -4.84 7.87 -8.02
CA PRO A 92 -4.92 6.59 -8.70
C PRO A 92 -6.29 5.94 -8.58
N GLU A 93 -6.79 5.40 -9.70
CA GLU A 93 -8.00 4.59 -9.75
C GLU A 93 -7.61 3.13 -9.51
N PHE A 94 -7.44 2.72 -8.25
CA PHE A 94 -6.86 1.39 -7.91
C PHE A 94 -7.61 0.19 -8.48
N GLU A 95 -8.93 0.30 -8.63
CA GLU A 95 -9.78 -0.77 -9.17
C GLU A 95 -9.89 -0.72 -10.69
N ASP A 96 -10.11 0.48 -11.24
CA ASP A 96 -10.41 0.64 -12.66
C ASP A 96 -9.15 0.71 -13.53
N LYS A 97 -8.05 1.25 -13.00
CA LYS A 97 -6.77 1.44 -13.71
C LYS A 97 -5.58 1.13 -12.79
N PRO A 98 -5.43 -0.13 -12.36
CA PRO A 98 -4.32 -0.52 -11.50
C PRO A 98 -2.98 -0.18 -12.17
N TRP A 99 -2.05 0.30 -11.36
CA TRP A 99 -0.69 0.69 -11.75
C TRP A 99 -0.62 1.87 -12.73
N LYS A 100 -1.66 2.71 -12.82
CA LYS A 100 -1.69 3.89 -13.68
C LYS A 100 -1.97 5.17 -12.90
N LEU A 101 -1.43 6.28 -13.41
CA LEU A 101 -1.72 7.64 -13.02
C LEU A 101 -2.30 8.40 -14.20
N THR A 102 -3.49 8.98 -14.01
CA THR A 102 -4.11 9.88 -14.98
C THR A 102 -3.76 11.32 -14.59
N CYS A 103 -3.09 12.07 -15.47
CA CYS A 103 -2.83 13.49 -15.22
C CYS A 103 -4.15 14.27 -15.19
N PRO A 104 -4.48 14.99 -14.11
CA PRO A 104 -5.74 15.73 -14.04
C PRO A 104 -5.82 16.88 -15.04
N SER A 105 -4.67 17.44 -15.46
CA SER A 105 -4.58 18.55 -16.40
C SER A 105 -4.79 18.11 -17.85
N CYS A 106 -3.90 17.25 -18.38
CA CYS A 106 -3.91 16.87 -19.80
C CYS A 106 -4.49 15.47 -20.10
N LYS A 107 -5.01 14.79 -19.07
CA LYS A 107 -5.64 13.45 -19.15
C LYS A 107 -4.74 12.33 -19.67
N SER A 108 -3.44 12.56 -19.81
CA SER A 108 -2.49 11.52 -20.21
C SER A 108 -2.32 10.49 -19.11
N VAL A 109 -2.15 9.23 -19.49
CA VAL A 109 -2.07 8.09 -18.58
C VAL A 109 -0.66 7.52 -18.62
N PHE A 110 -0.04 7.40 -17.45
CA PHE A 110 1.31 6.88 -17.28
C PHE A 110 1.38 5.82 -16.16
N PRO A 111 2.36 4.90 -16.20
CA PRO A 111 3.30 4.71 -17.28
C PRO A 111 2.62 4.14 -18.53
N THR A 112 3.29 4.14 -19.67
CA THR A 112 2.73 3.68 -20.95
C THR A 112 2.81 2.16 -21.14
N ASN A 113 3.66 1.47 -20.37
CA ASN A 113 3.73 0.01 -20.33
C ASN A 113 2.69 -0.62 -19.39
N ASP A 114 2.43 -1.92 -19.57
CA ASP A 114 1.67 -2.71 -18.61
C ASP A 114 2.56 -3.09 -17.42
N PHE A 115 2.69 -2.16 -16.47
CA PHE A 115 3.49 -2.39 -15.26
C PHE A 115 2.93 -3.53 -14.40
N GLY A 116 1.61 -3.78 -14.41
CA GLY A 116 1.02 -4.88 -13.67
C GLY A 116 1.56 -6.24 -14.10
N LYS A 117 1.67 -6.48 -15.41
CA LYS A 117 2.31 -7.69 -15.96
C LYS A 117 3.81 -7.74 -15.65
N PHE A 118 4.51 -6.63 -15.81
CA PHE A 118 5.93 -6.57 -15.49
C PHE A 118 6.19 -6.87 -14.00
N TYR A 119 5.42 -6.26 -13.10
CA TYR A 119 5.45 -6.50 -11.66
C TYR A 119 5.25 -7.98 -11.33
N ALA A 120 4.23 -8.61 -11.91
CA ALA A 120 3.97 -10.04 -11.68
C ALA A 120 5.12 -10.93 -12.15
N SER A 121 5.76 -10.60 -13.28
CA SER A 121 6.94 -11.33 -13.78
C SER A 121 8.19 -11.12 -12.91
N ALA A 122 8.21 -10.05 -12.11
CA ALA A 122 9.33 -9.63 -11.29
C ALA A 122 9.20 -10.06 -9.82
N LEU A 123 8.17 -10.83 -9.45
CA LEU A 123 8.02 -11.34 -8.09
C LEU A 123 8.98 -12.52 -7.84
N ASP A 124 9.75 -12.42 -6.76
CA ASP A 124 10.58 -13.52 -6.29
C ASP A 124 9.77 -14.58 -5.52
N GLU A 125 10.46 -15.61 -5.01
CA GLU A 125 9.84 -16.67 -4.24
C GLU A 125 9.15 -16.22 -2.95
N ARG A 126 9.45 -15.02 -2.44
CA ARG A 126 8.82 -14.40 -1.27
C ARG A 126 7.64 -13.51 -1.62
N GLY A 127 7.32 -13.41 -2.92
CA GLY A 127 6.35 -12.46 -3.44
C GLY A 127 6.82 -11.02 -3.26
N GLN A 128 8.13 -10.77 -3.26
CA GLN A 128 8.70 -9.43 -3.29
C GLN A 128 9.15 -9.06 -4.69
N PHE A 129 8.95 -7.80 -5.05
CA PHE A 129 9.36 -7.27 -6.35
C PHE A 129 10.88 -7.20 -6.44
N ASP A 130 11.43 -7.71 -7.54
CA ASP A 130 12.83 -7.62 -7.90
C ASP A 130 12.92 -7.23 -9.38
N VAL A 131 13.17 -5.94 -9.62
CA VAL A 131 13.27 -5.37 -10.97
C VAL A 131 14.28 -6.11 -11.85
N THR A 132 15.31 -6.73 -11.25
CA THR A 132 16.35 -7.44 -12.01
C THR A 132 15.88 -8.78 -12.58
N LYS A 133 14.82 -9.35 -12.02
CA LYS A 133 14.21 -10.63 -12.44
C LYS A 133 13.03 -10.46 -13.40
N GLY A 134 12.50 -9.24 -13.52
CA GLY A 134 11.34 -8.96 -14.36
C GLY A 134 11.58 -9.23 -15.85
N ASP A 135 10.54 -9.65 -16.56
CA ASP A 135 10.56 -9.85 -18.01
C ASP A 135 10.65 -8.49 -18.73
N LYS A 136 11.86 -8.14 -19.15
CA LYS A 136 12.14 -6.88 -19.84
C LYS A 136 11.45 -6.74 -21.19
N SER A 137 10.92 -7.83 -21.77
CA SER A 137 10.12 -7.75 -22.99
C SER A 137 8.79 -7.03 -22.77
N LEU A 138 8.35 -6.87 -21.51
CA LEU A 138 7.14 -6.13 -21.12
C LEU A 138 7.38 -4.62 -20.96
N LEU A 139 8.63 -4.16 -21.03
CA LEU A 139 9.00 -2.75 -20.84
C LEU A 139 8.93 -1.98 -22.16
N PHE A 140 7.72 -1.80 -22.68
CA PHE A 140 7.44 -1.00 -23.87
C PHE A 140 6.10 -0.28 -23.76
N ASN A 141 5.95 0.82 -24.48
CA ASN A 141 4.71 1.56 -24.62
C ASN A 141 3.68 0.70 -25.37
N THR A 142 2.59 0.30 -24.72
CA THR A 142 1.64 -0.66 -25.31
C THR A 142 0.89 -0.10 -26.53
N ALA A 143 0.84 1.23 -26.70
CA ALA A 143 0.31 1.87 -27.90
C ALA A 143 1.30 1.90 -29.07
N HIS A 144 2.58 1.63 -28.82
CA HIS A 144 3.68 1.63 -29.80
C HIS A 144 4.55 0.37 -29.64
N PRO A 145 3.99 -0.82 -29.95
CA PRO A 145 4.65 -2.11 -29.68
C PRO A 145 5.86 -2.38 -30.58
N ASP A 146 5.93 -1.77 -31.76
CA ASP A 146 7.04 -1.93 -32.70
C ASP A 146 8.35 -1.38 -32.09
N PRO A 147 9.41 -2.19 -31.93
CA PRO A 147 10.71 -1.74 -31.41
C PRO A 147 11.37 -0.62 -32.22
N SER A 148 10.98 -0.43 -33.49
CA SER A 148 11.48 0.64 -34.37
C SER A 148 10.72 1.96 -34.22
N ASP A 149 9.56 1.96 -33.55
CA ASP A 149 8.80 3.18 -33.31
C ASP A 149 9.54 4.09 -32.30
N PRO A 150 9.75 5.39 -32.59
CA PRO A 150 10.44 6.30 -31.67
C PRO A 150 9.74 6.47 -30.31
N LEU A 151 8.44 6.17 -30.22
CA LEU A 151 7.65 6.21 -28.99
C LEU A 151 7.61 4.88 -28.23
N HIS A 152 8.28 3.84 -28.73
CA HIS A 152 8.31 2.50 -28.12
C HIS A 152 8.75 2.51 -26.65
N LYS A 153 9.64 3.42 -26.25
CA LYS A 153 10.10 3.57 -24.86
C LYS A 153 9.53 4.79 -24.13
N TYR A 154 8.75 5.63 -24.81
CA TYR A 154 8.24 6.88 -24.21
C TYR A 154 7.31 6.58 -23.03
N GLY A 155 7.63 7.12 -21.85
CA GLY A 155 6.80 7.01 -20.64
C GLY A 155 6.77 5.60 -20.02
N VAL A 156 7.68 4.70 -20.41
CA VAL A 156 7.80 3.35 -19.86
C VAL A 156 8.49 3.41 -18.48
N ASP A 157 7.89 2.78 -17.48
CA ASP A 157 8.38 2.74 -16.10
C ASP A 157 8.56 1.28 -15.67
N ASP A 158 9.76 0.95 -15.18
CA ASP A 158 10.13 -0.36 -14.64
C ASP A 158 9.96 -0.43 -13.11
N GLY A 159 9.34 0.59 -12.52
CA GLY A 159 9.22 0.81 -11.08
C GLY A 159 9.99 2.05 -10.65
N TYR A 160 11.19 2.28 -11.19
CA TYR A 160 12.10 3.34 -10.76
C TYR A 160 11.98 4.64 -11.57
N GLY A 161 11.05 4.68 -12.53
CA GLY A 161 10.71 5.85 -13.32
C GLY A 161 11.22 5.78 -14.75
N TYR A 162 10.50 6.48 -15.63
CA TYR A 162 10.92 6.74 -17.00
C TYR A 162 12.01 7.82 -17.02
N ILE A 163 13.19 7.52 -17.58
CA ILE A 163 14.24 8.53 -17.79
C ILE A 163 13.94 9.30 -19.09
N ASP A 164 13.69 10.60 -18.97
CA ASP A 164 13.45 11.48 -20.11
C ASP A 164 14.74 11.96 -20.79
N GLN A 165 14.61 12.74 -21.86
CA GLN A 165 15.74 13.24 -22.64
C GLN A 165 16.69 14.17 -21.86
N ASN A 166 16.23 14.77 -20.76
CA ASN A 166 17.08 15.60 -19.91
C ASN A 166 17.81 14.78 -18.83
N GLY A 167 17.66 13.45 -18.85
CA GLY A 167 18.30 12.51 -17.94
C GLY A 167 17.58 12.39 -16.59
N ARG A 168 16.34 12.90 -16.46
CA ARG A 168 15.60 12.84 -15.20
C ARG A 168 14.48 11.84 -15.23
N ALA A 169 14.25 11.23 -14.06
CA ALA A 169 13.22 10.24 -13.88
C ALA A 169 11.84 10.85 -13.63
N HIS A 170 10.83 10.29 -14.31
CA HIS A 170 9.40 10.43 -14.02
C HIS A 170 8.93 9.13 -13.35
N ARG A 171 8.80 9.17 -12.03
CA ARG A 171 8.54 8.03 -11.14
C ARG A 171 7.05 7.80 -10.94
N PHE A 172 6.37 7.37 -12.00
CA PHE A 172 4.93 7.15 -11.96
C PHE A 172 4.57 6.04 -10.98
N ILE A 173 5.30 4.92 -11.02
CA ILE A 173 5.08 3.80 -10.10
C ILE A 173 5.46 4.18 -8.67
N GLY A 174 6.56 4.92 -8.46
CA GLY A 174 6.94 5.43 -7.14
C GLY A 174 5.80 6.23 -6.48
N TYR A 175 5.17 7.14 -7.23
CA TYR A 175 4.03 7.89 -6.72
C TYR A 175 2.78 7.02 -6.50
N TYR A 176 2.46 6.14 -7.45
CA TYR A 176 1.35 5.20 -7.32
C TYR A 176 1.46 4.33 -6.06
N VAL A 177 2.66 3.80 -5.78
CA VAL A 177 2.91 2.90 -4.63
C VAL A 177 2.81 3.67 -3.32
N TRP A 178 3.22 4.93 -3.26
CA TRP A 178 2.98 5.79 -2.09
C TRP A 178 1.47 5.90 -1.80
N LYS A 179 0.67 6.30 -2.80
CA LYS A 179 -0.80 6.35 -2.67
C LYS A 179 -1.42 4.98 -2.38
N LYS A 180 -0.82 3.89 -2.87
CA LYS A 180 -1.27 2.52 -2.60
C LYS A 180 -1.15 2.16 -1.12
N TRP A 181 -0.12 2.66 -0.41
CA TRP A 181 -0.02 2.49 1.04
C TRP A 181 -1.14 3.20 1.80
N ASP A 182 -1.54 4.41 1.36
CA ASP A 182 -2.71 5.10 1.92
C ASP A 182 -4.00 4.31 1.68
N TYR A 183 -4.16 3.76 0.47
CA TYR A 183 -5.29 2.91 0.10
C TYR A 183 -5.36 1.63 0.94
N ILE A 184 -4.22 0.96 1.17
CA ILE A 184 -4.12 -0.22 2.05
C ILE A 184 -4.48 0.14 3.49
N SER A 185 -3.92 1.24 4.02
CA SER A 185 -4.20 1.71 5.38
C SER A 185 -5.69 2.01 5.58
N LYS A 186 -6.31 2.70 4.61
CA LYS A 186 -7.75 2.95 4.62
C LYS A 186 -8.56 1.66 4.58
N GLY A 187 -8.24 0.73 3.68
CA GLY A 187 -8.95 -0.54 3.57
C GLY A 187 -8.86 -1.39 4.83
N LEU A 188 -7.68 -1.42 5.47
CA LEU A 188 -7.47 -2.06 6.76
C LEU A 188 -8.38 -1.44 7.83
N ALA A 189 -8.42 -0.11 7.92
CA ALA A 189 -9.27 0.59 8.89
C ALA A 189 -10.77 0.32 8.63
N ASP A 190 -11.21 0.37 7.36
CA ASP A 190 -12.59 0.12 6.98
C ASP A 190 -13.02 -1.33 7.34
N LEU A 191 -12.18 -2.33 7.08
CA LEU A 191 -12.40 -3.72 7.49
C LEU A 191 -12.45 -3.86 9.02
N ALA A 192 -11.51 -3.24 9.73
CA ALA A 192 -11.45 -3.29 11.19
C ALA A 192 -12.69 -2.66 11.84
N GLU A 193 -13.17 -1.54 11.31
CA GLU A 193 -14.39 -0.89 11.76
C GLU A 193 -15.63 -1.73 11.45
N ALA A 194 -15.74 -2.28 10.23
CA ALA A 194 -16.84 -3.18 9.90
C ALA A 194 -16.91 -4.37 10.87
N TYR A 195 -15.76 -4.96 11.26
CA TYR A 195 -15.72 -5.99 12.30
C TYR A 195 -16.25 -5.49 13.65
N LEU A 196 -15.82 -4.32 14.12
CA LEU A 196 -16.29 -3.77 15.40
C LEU A 196 -17.82 -3.67 15.43
N TYR A 197 -18.42 -3.10 14.39
CA TYR A 197 -19.86 -2.84 14.33
C TYR A 197 -20.71 -4.08 14.06
N THR A 198 -20.18 -5.07 13.35
CA THR A 198 -20.96 -6.25 12.92
C THR A 198 -20.69 -7.48 13.77
N GLY A 199 -19.44 -7.67 14.21
CA GLY A 199 -18.96 -8.93 14.77
C GLY A 199 -18.67 -10.03 13.74
N ASP A 200 -18.82 -9.75 12.45
CA ASP A 200 -18.55 -10.73 11.39
C ASP A 200 -17.05 -10.96 11.22
N LYS A 201 -16.61 -12.18 11.52
CA LYS A 201 -15.21 -12.60 11.51
C LYS A 201 -14.55 -12.53 10.13
N MET A 202 -15.30 -12.46 9.03
CA MET A 202 -14.74 -12.25 7.69
C MET A 202 -13.96 -10.93 7.61
N TYR A 203 -14.51 -9.84 8.16
CA TYR A 203 -13.84 -8.54 8.18
C TYR A 203 -12.55 -8.59 9.00
N ALA A 204 -12.59 -9.21 10.19
CA ALA A 204 -11.41 -9.39 11.03
C ALA A 204 -10.35 -10.27 10.36
N ARG A 205 -10.75 -11.32 9.63
CA ARG A 205 -9.84 -12.17 8.87
C ARG A 205 -9.08 -11.36 7.82
N LYS A 206 -9.80 -10.61 6.98
CA LYS A 206 -9.16 -9.83 5.90
C LYS A 206 -8.26 -8.74 6.46
N ALA A 207 -8.68 -8.05 7.52
CA ALA A 207 -7.83 -7.09 8.22
C ALA A 207 -6.56 -7.75 8.79
N ALA A 208 -6.69 -8.94 9.40
CA ALA A 208 -5.56 -9.69 9.92
C ALA A 208 -4.59 -10.15 8.82
N ILE A 209 -5.08 -10.53 7.62
CA ILE A 209 -4.24 -10.88 6.48
C ILE A 209 -3.38 -9.69 6.05
N ILE A 210 -3.97 -8.49 5.98
CA ILE A 210 -3.22 -7.26 5.65
C ILE A 210 -2.15 -6.99 6.70
N LEU A 211 -2.52 -6.99 7.99
CA LEU A 211 -1.58 -6.73 9.10
C LEU A 211 -0.44 -7.75 9.15
N ASP A 212 -0.75 -9.02 8.96
CA ASP A 212 0.23 -10.10 8.93
C ASP A 212 1.24 -9.92 7.79
N ARG A 213 0.75 -9.57 6.58
CA ARG A 213 1.64 -9.33 5.44
C ARG A 213 2.44 -8.04 5.60
N ILE A 214 1.86 -6.99 6.19
CA ILE A 214 2.61 -5.77 6.55
C ILE A 214 3.74 -6.13 7.51
N ALA A 215 3.47 -6.93 8.53
CA ALA A 215 4.49 -7.36 9.50
C ALA A 215 5.63 -8.17 8.87
N ASP A 216 5.38 -8.90 7.78
CA ASP A 216 6.44 -9.61 7.03
C ASP A 216 7.41 -8.65 6.33
N VAL A 217 6.89 -7.55 5.78
CA VAL A 217 7.70 -6.64 4.93
C VAL A 217 8.25 -5.45 5.71
N TYR A 218 7.55 -5.01 6.75
CA TYR A 218 7.86 -3.79 7.49
C TYR A 218 9.28 -3.74 8.09
N PRO A 219 9.84 -4.85 8.63
CA PRO A 219 11.23 -4.84 9.10
C PRO A 219 12.24 -4.36 8.05
N GLU A 220 12.07 -4.78 6.80
CA GLU A 220 12.95 -4.45 5.66
C GLU A 220 12.65 -3.07 5.05
N MET A 221 11.52 -2.45 5.37
CA MET A 221 11.15 -1.15 4.81
C MET A 221 12.13 -0.07 5.26
N ASP A 222 12.71 0.65 4.30
CA ASP A 222 13.64 1.75 4.54
C ASP A 222 13.48 2.84 3.47
N TRP A 223 13.26 4.08 3.88
CA TRP A 223 13.15 5.21 2.98
C TRP A 223 14.52 5.67 2.43
N LYS A 224 15.59 5.50 3.20
CA LYS A 224 16.90 6.09 2.92
C LYS A 224 17.46 5.77 1.52
N PRO A 225 17.38 4.53 0.99
CA PRO A 225 17.90 4.19 -0.33
C PRO A 225 17.26 5.00 -1.48
N TYR A 226 16.00 5.43 -1.33
CA TYR A 226 15.31 6.29 -2.29
C TYR A 226 15.65 7.76 -2.07
N ALA A 227 15.72 8.17 -0.81
CA ALA A 227 16.13 9.51 -0.42
C ALA A 227 17.51 9.88 -0.97
N ASP A 228 18.47 8.95 -0.91
CA ASP A 228 19.84 9.10 -1.41
C ASP A 228 19.90 9.21 -2.95
N LYS A 229 18.87 8.74 -3.67
CA LYS A 229 18.68 8.96 -5.11
C LYS A 229 18.05 10.32 -5.45
N GLY A 230 17.86 11.19 -4.45
CA GLY A 230 17.22 12.49 -4.63
C GLY A 230 15.70 12.46 -4.57
N TRP A 231 15.06 11.31 -4.32
CA TRP A 231 13.61 11.23 -4.24
C TRP A 231 13.09 11.98 -3.01
N TYR A 232 11.80 12.32 -3.02
CA TYR A 232 11.19 13.14 -1.98
C TYR A 232 10.10 12.40 -1.21
N HIS A 233 10.07 12.65 0.10
CA HIS A 233 9.04 12.22 1.02
C HIS A 233 8.98 13.19 2.22
N SER A 234 7.95 13.03 3.05
CA SER A 234 7.73 13.63 4.37
C SER A 234 8.79 13.28 5.43
N ASP A 235 10.08 13.40 5.12
CA ASP A 235 11.20 13.06 6.01
C ASP A 235 11.83 14.28 6.71
N GLY A 236 11.30 15.49 6.46
CA GLY A 236 11.82 16.73 7.02
C GLY A 236 13.26 17.06 6.64
N GLY A 237 13.78 16.46 5.55
CA GLY A 237 15.17 16.58 5.12
C GLY A 237 16.15 15.64 5.84
N ARG A 238 15.66 14.75 6.71
CA ARG A 238 16.50 13.79 7.44
C ARG A 238 16.83 12.53 6.64
N ASN A 239 16.15 12.29 5.53
CA ASN A 239 16.29 11.06 4.72
C ASN A 239 16.01 9.77 5.53
N MET A 240 15.12 9.85 6.52
CA MET A 240 14.72 8.74 7.39
C MET A 240 13.24 8.41 7.23
N GLY A 241 12.86 7.19 7.56
CA GLY A 241 11.51 6.68 7.47
C GLY A 241 11.49 5.21 7.03
N LYS A 242 10.30 4.60 6.99
CA LYS A 242 10.11 3.21 6.53
C LYS A 242 9.14 3.20 5.36
N ILE A 243 7.85 2.97 5.58
CA ILE A 243 6.85 3.04 4.48
C ILE A 243 6.80 4.46 3.90
N HIS A 244 6.78 5.44 4.78
CA HIS A 244 6.82 6.86 4.46
C HIS A 244 8.13 7.49 4.96
N GLY A 245 8.28 8.79 4.72
CA GLY A 245 9.23 9.61 5.46
C GLY A 245 8.82 9.73 6.93
N SER A 246 9.81 9.90 7.81
CA SER A 246 9.69 9.81 9.27
C SER A 246 8.56 10.62 9.91
N ILE A 247 8.12 11.73 9.30
CA ILE A 247 7.01 12.54 9.83
C ILE A 247 5.68 11.79 9.70
N TRP A 248 5.37 11.28 8.51
CA TRP A 248 4.09 10.62 8.22
C TRP A 248 4.07 9.14 8.60
N GLU A 249 5.23 8.54 8.85
CA GLU A 249 5.33 7.19 9.40
C GLU A 249 4.52 7.05 10.70
N THR A 250 4.53 8.09 11.53
CA THR A 250 3.80 8.08 12.81
C THR A 250 2.29 7.90 12.62
N GLN A 251 1.71 8.49 11.57
CA GLN A 251 0.28 8.40 11.29
C GLN A 251 -0.11 7.01 10.79
N ILE A 252 0.64 6.43 9.84
CA ILE A 252 0.30 5.12 9.29
C ILE A 252 0.44 4.01 10.33
N ILE A 253 1.47 4.07 11.18
CA ILE A 253 1.66 3.10 12.27
C ILE A 253 0.56 3.22 13.33
N THR A 254 0.11 4.43 13.64
CA THR A 254 -1.03 4.63 14.55
C THR A 254 -2.30 3.98 13.98
N SER A 255 -2.56 4.14 12.67
CA SER A 255 -3.69 3.49 11.99
C SER A 255 -3.60 1.96 12.05
N PHE A 256 -2.41 1.39 11.84
CA PHE A 256 -2.20 -0.05 11.91
C PHE A 256 -2.40 -0.59 13.33
N ALA A 257 -1.86 0.08 14.35
CA ALA A 257 -2.01 -0.31 15.75
C ALA A 257 -3.46 -0.24 16.22
N ASP A 258 -4.18 0.83 15.87
CA ASP A 258 -5.62 0.96 16.16
C ASP A 258 -6.42 -0.16 15.47
N SER A 259 -6.20 -0.38 14.18
CA SER A 259 -6.88 -1.44 13.41
C SER A 259 -6.61 -2.83 13.98
N TYR A 260 -5.39 -3.10 14.44
CA TYR A 260 -5.06 -4.35 15.11
C TYR A 260 -5.85 -4.53 16.40
N ASP A 261 -5.87 -3.53 17.28
CA ASP A 261 -6.61 -3.57 18.56
C ASP A 261 -8.11 -3.84 18.35
N LYS A 262 -8.70 -3.22 17.31
CA LYS A 262 -10.11 -3.42 16.91
C LYS A 262 -10.45 -4.89 16.62
N ILE A 263 -9.55 -5.62 15.97
CA ILE A 263 -9.85 -6.96 15.43
C ILE A 263 -9.43 -8.13 16.32
N ILE A 264 -8.73 -7.89 17.45
CA ILE A 264 -8.16 -8.97 18.28
C ILE A 264 -9.19 -10.04 18.64
N SER A 265 -10.42 -9.64 18.98
CA SER A 265 -11.48 -10.59 19.33
C SER A 265 -11.99 -11.41 18.14
N GLY A 266 -11.86 -10.88 16.92
CA GLY A 266 -12.26 -11.55 15.67
C GLY A 266 -11.25 -12.58 15.16
N THR A 267 -10.04 -12.58 15.73
CA THR A 267 -9.02 -13.59 15.47
C THR A 267 -9.30 -14.91 16.22
N VAL A 268 -10.06 -14.88 17.31
CA VAL A 268 -10.37 -16.10 18.08
C VAL A 268 -11.23 -17.06 17.25
N ASP A 269 -10.88 -18.35 17.25
CA ASP A 269 -11.57 -19.42 16.52
C ASP A 269 -11.84 -19.06 15.04
N ASN A 270 -10.80 -18.65 14.34
CA ASN A 270 -10.85 -18.26 12.93
C ASN A 270 -9.99 -19.19 12.07
N ASN A 271 -10.44 -20.44 11.91
CA ASN A 271 -9.67 -21.48 11.22
C ASN A 271 -9.36 -21.12 9.76
N GLU A 272 -10.28 -20.44 9.06
CA GLU A 272 -10.08 -20.00 7.68
C GLU A 272 -8.89 -19.03 7.56
N LEU A 273 -8.77 -18.06 8.47
CA LEU A 273 -7.61 -17.17 8.56
C LEU A 273 -6.32 -17.98 8.68
N TYR A 274 -6.26 -18.91 9.64
CA TYR A 274 -5.03 -19.62 9.96
C TYR A 274 -4.63 -20.62 8.88
N SER A 275 -5.59 -21.34 8.29
CA SER A 275 -5.33 -22.19 7.13
C SER A 275 -4.80 -21.38 5.95
N PHE A 276 -5.37 -20.20 5.69
CA PHE A 276 -4.88 -19.31 4.64
C PHE A 276 -3.44 -18.84 4.89
N LEU A 277 -3.15 -18.31 6.10
CA LEU A 277 -1.81 -17.82 6.43
C LEU A 277 -0.74 -18.91 6.34
N LYS A 278 -1.05 -20.15 6.78
CA LYS A 278 -0.15 -21.31 6.64
C LYS A 278 0.15 -21.58 5.16
N LYS A 279 -0.88 -21.61 4.32
CA LYS A 279 -0.72 -21.83 2.87
C LYS A 279 0.15 -20.75 2.23
N GLN A 280 -0.07 -19.48 2.56
CA GLN A 280 0.76 -18.38 2.05
C GLN A 280 2.20 -18.48 2.55
N SER A 281 2.40 -18.87 3.81
CA SER A 281 3.75 -19.00 4.35
C SER A 281 4.57 -20.11 3.69
N GLU A 282 3.93 -21.24 3.38
CA GLU A 282 4.53 -22.34 2.63
C GLU A 282 4.78 -21.95 1.17
N LYS A 283 3.79 -21.34 0.50
CA LYS A 283 3.88 -20.91 -0.91
C LYS A 283 5.00 -19.90 -1.13
N TYR A 284 5.11 -18.90 -0.25
CA TYR A 284 6.07 -17.80 -0.39
C TYR A 284 7.31 -17.95 0.51
N LYS A 285 7.47 -19.08 1.20
CA LYS A 285 8.63 -19.36 2.07
C LYS A 285 8.92 -18.25 3.10
N ILE A 286 7.88 -17.68 3.70
CA ILE A 286 7.94 -16.50 4.60
C ILE A 286 7.73 -16.86 6.07
N GLY A 287 8.57 -17.75 6.59
CA GLY A 287 8.51 -18.19 7.99
C GLY A 287 7.31 -19.09 8.29
N THR A 288 7.12 -19.46 9.56
CA THR A 288 6.05 -20.37 9.99
C THR A 288 4.80 -19.59 10.36
N LYS A 289 3.65 -19.94 9.77
CA LYS A 289 2.34 -19.37 10.10
C LYS A 289 1.29 -20.46 10.31
N GLY A 290 0.09 -20.04 10.70
CA GLY A 290 -1.07 -20.93 10.80
C GLY A 290 -1.63 -21.13 12.20
N THR A 291 -1.26 -20.28 13.16
CA THR A 291 -1.92 -20.24 14.47
C THR A 291 -2.11 -18.80 14.91
N ARG A 292 -3.01 -18.60 15.87
CA ARG A 292 -3.23 -17.29 16.50
C ARG A 292 -1.98 -16.71 17.15
N ALA A 293 -1.24 -17.56 17.87
CA ALA A 293 -0.03 -17.12 18.56
C ALA A 293 1.02 -16.60 17.56
N LEU A 294 1.21 -17.29 16.44
CA LEU A 294 2.14 -16.88 15.39
C LEU A 294 1.71 -15.57 14.71
N LEU A 295 0.41 -15.40 14.43
CA LEU A 295 -0.12 -14.15 13.89
C LEU A 295 0.18 -12.97 14.82
N MET A 296 -0.16 -13.11 16.12
CA MET A 296 0.04 -12.03 17.08
C MET A 296 1.53 -11.73 17.27
N GLN A 297 2.37 -12.76 17.36
CA GLN A 297 3.82 -12.59 17.45
C GLN A 297 4.36 -11.84 16.24
N ASN A 298 3.93 -12.19 15.02
CA ASN A 298 4.38 -11.52 13.81
C ASN A 298 4.02 -10.03 13.82
N ILE A 299 2.76 -9.69 14.13
CA ILE A 299 2.32 -8.30 14.20
C ILE A 299 3.05 -7.53 15.32
N ASP A 300 3.17 -8.13 16.51
CA ASP A 300 3.79 -7.48 17.66
C ASP A 300 5.28 -7.20 17.41
N ASP A 301 6.03 -8.19 16.91
CA ASP A 301 7.48 -8.09 16.72
C ASP A 301 7.84 -7.42 15.38
N GLY A 302 7.26 -7.92 14.28
CA GLY A 302 7.54 -7.47 12.91
C GLY A 302 7.01 -6.08 12.58
N LEU A 303 5.90 -5.67 13.22
CA LEU A 303 5.31 -4.35 12.99
C LEU A 303 5.47 -3.42 14.21
N LEU A 304 4.82 -3.72 15.33
CA LEU A 304 4.67 -2.74 16.41
C LEU A 304 5.99 -2.41 17.12
N ARG A 305 6.74 -3.43 17.56
CA ARG A 305 8.04 -3.23 18.21
C ARG A 305 9.09 -2.70 17.24
N THR A 306 9.05 -3.14 16.00
CA THR A 306 9.91 -2.62 14.93
C THR A 306 9.66 -1.13 14.72
N ALA A 307 8.39 -0.71 14.63
CA ALA A 307 8.04 0.69 14.49
C ALA A 307 8.45 1.51 15.71
N TYR A 308 8.18 1.01 16.93
CA TYR A 308 8.59 1.66 18.17
C TYR A 308 10.11 1.93 18.21
N LYS A 309 10.92 0.93 17.85
CA LYS A 309 12.39 1.06 17.79
C LYS A 309 12.89 1.98 16.69
N ALA A 310 12.11 2.19 15.62
CA ALA A 310 12.47 3.06 14.51
C ALA A 310 12.13 4.54 14.77
N VAL A 311 11.26 4.82 15.75
CA VAL A 311 10.81 6.17 16.12
C VAL A 311 11.55 6.72 17.36
N LEU A 312 12.12 5.85 18.20
CA LEU A 312 13.07 6.23 19.26
C LEU A 312 14.45 6.57 18.69
#